data_AF-A0A9X0WP54-F1
#
_entry.id   AF-A0A9X0WP54-F1
#
_cell.length_a   1.000
_cell.length_b   1.000
_cell.length_c   1.000
_cell.angle_alpha   90.00
_cell.angle_beta   90.00
_cell.angle_gamma   90.00
#
_symmetry.space_group_name_H-M   'P 1'
#
loop_
_entity.id
_entity.type
_entity.pdbx_description
1 polymer ?
#
loop_
_entity_poly.entity_id
_entity_poly.type
_entity_poly.pdbx_seq_one_letter_code
_entity_poly.pdbx_strand_id
1 'polypeptide(L)'
;MGIKYSPSESSSLIEAMNSNIEIANEITDRLSSGSDHLISVLESGKLQGAAYTAGKNLFSEIIIPSIKKLQSAIDDIQTELSSYKSADAVISGFGELDLDDLKTQKETREKQLAEVKSQIRENEKLRSIIGALGTGNLGNHISKNNALHELEYQLQMGIDELKDKIEKLEWFVLQVSQYFSDSLQVLFLAIQGATQLSKIIVDNNGNYYVDGVDMTWFDKMKEQKIESVKYKSSKEDNEFYKKYQNILIKLESGKELTEQEFQTLETFVRHHTQAQLPKIVTEKLKVEAANRANPEKLNEKVEKIKNSNGDLNKKADLIVKTYEDYLFYNNKEAFEEYWKKRKELTKDKDWKDVDSKIKDTIEDNLNVELKKSGIDIRKVSNNLADDILSIHERDMKQRNYLINEGRKVWKSPGDDIMINSADLTQVGIDLTDFVNLVKTGKPLDLKSRNYNDELEFSLWSRKWEGNLRDDYLGNYLFGYVAKGYLGMDDEHIKDYAGLAQLASDKDVVKFFKNKSNGNFGDNEGDASAIQDGIDSYEENNK
;
A
#
# COMPACT_ATOMS: atom_id res chain seq x y z
N MET A 1 26.74 11.83 -0.11
CA MET A 1 26.54 13.27 0.16
C MET A 1 25.25 13.40 0.95
N GLY A 2 25.24 14.18 2.03
CA GLY A 2 24.06 14.41 2.88
C GLY A 2 23.09 15.40 2.24
N ILE A 3 21.88 15.51 2.81
CA ILE A 3 20.83 16.42 2.34
C ILE A 3 21.18 17.86 2.72
N LYS A 4 21.18 18.77 1.74
CA LYS A 4 21.47 20.20 1.91
C LYS A 4 20.46 21.05 1.17
N TYR A 5 20.23 22.26 1.68
CA TYR A 5 19.42 23.28 1.04
C TYR A 5 20.15 24.63 1.09
N SER A 6 20.22 25.29 -0.07
CA SER A 6 20.66 26.67 -0.21
C SER A 6 19.57 27.50 -0.90
N PRO A 7 19.11 28.60 -0.28
CA PRO A 7 18.22 29.55 -0.94
C PRO A 7 18.81 30.10 -2.25
N SER A 8 20.14 30.27 -2.30
CA SER A 8 20.83 30.81 -3.48
C SER A 8 20.85 29.83 -4.65
N GLU A 9 21.10 28.54 -4.37
CA GLU A 9 21.05 27.48 -5.38
C GLU A 9 19.61 27.27 -5.87
N SER A 10 18.64 27.31 -4.94
CA SER A 10 17.22 27.18 -5.28
C SER A 10 16.73 28.33 -6.17
N SER A 11 17.09 29.58 -5.86
CA SER A 11 16.79 30.74 -6.71
C SER A 11 17.42 30.59 -8.10
N SER A 12 18.68 30.16 -8.16
CA SER A 12 19.40 29.94 -9.41
C SER A 12 18.74 28.86 -10.28
N LEU A 13 18.29 27.77 -9.65
CA LEU A 13 17.51 26.72 -10.32
C LEU A 13 16.20 27.27 -10.89
N ILE A 14 15.44 28.02 -10.08
CA ILE A 14 14.17 28.62 -10.49
C ILE A 14 14.36 29.54 -11.70
N GLU A 15 15.37 30.42 -11.67
CA GLU A 15 15.69 31.32 -12.77
C GLU A 15 16.07 30.57 -14.05
N ALA A 16 16.98 29.59 -13.93
CA ALA A 16 17.41 28.77 -15.05
C ALA A 16 16.25 27.98 -15.67
N MET A 17 15.37 27.40 -14.84
CA MET A 17 14.21 26.66 -15.33
C MET A 17 13.19 27.58 -16.01
N ASN A 18 12.89 28.76 -15.47
CA ASN A 18 11.99 29.71 -16.16
C ASN A 18 12.54 30.08 -17.54
N SER A 19 13.83 30.39 -17.64
CA SER A 19 14.46 30.73 -18.92
C SER A 19 14.43 29.55 -19.91
N ASN A 20 14.74 28.33 -19.44
CA ASN A 20 14.71 27.14 -20.27
C ASN A 20 13.29 26.80 -20.76
N ILE A 21 12.26 26.99 -19.92
CA ILE A 21 10.86 26.77 -20.29
C ILE A 21 10.44 27.78 -21.37
N GLU A 22 10.81 29.06 -21.23
CA GLU A 22 10.53 30.09 -22.23
C GLU A 22 11.14 29.73 -23.59
N ILE A 23 12.42 29.33 -23.59
CA ILE A 23 13.12 28.87 -24.80
C ILE A 23 12.45 27.61 -25.37
N ALA A 24 12.10 26.64 -24.53
CA ALA A 24 11.47 25.40 -24.96
C ALA A 24 10.12 25.66 -25.63
N ASN A 25 9.29 26.52 -25.04
CA ASN A 25 8.01 26.95 -25.60
C ASN A 25 8.20 27.61 -26.97
N GLU A 26 9.15 28.56 -27.11
CA GLU A 26 9.43 29.20 -28.40
C GLU A 26 9.82 28.16 -29.47
N ILE A 27 10.71 27.23 -29.12
CA ILE A 27 11.17 26.17 -30.02
C ILE A 27 9.99 25.28 -30.44
N THR A 28 9.20 24.80 -29.48
CA THR A 28 8.08 23.90 -29.79
C THR A 28 6.98 24.57 -30.58
N ASP A 29 6.68 25.85 -30.32
CA ASP A 29 5.68 26.60 -31.08
C ASP A 29 6.13 26.83 -32.52
N ARG A 30 7.41 27.14 -32.73
CA ARG A 30 8.00 27.27 -34.07
C ARG A 30 8.00 25.93 -34.81
N LEU A 31 8.34 24.84 -34.13
CA LEU A 31 8.29 23.48 -34.71
C LEU A 31 6.85 23.10 -35.07
N SER A 32 5.88 23.37 -34.20
CA SER A 32 4.46 23.10 -34.46
C SER A 32 3.96 23.92 -35.66
N SER A 33 4.15 25.25 -35.64
CA SER A 33 3.72 26.15 -36.71
C SER A 33 4.36 25.81 -38.05
N GLY A 34 5.67 25.52 -38.06
CA GLY A 34 6.38 25.07 -39.27
C GLY A 34 5.85 23.74 -39.80
N SER A 35 5.55 22.79 -38.91
CA SER A 35 4.97 21.49 -39.28
C SER A 35 3.55 21.65 -39.83
N ASP A 36 2.70 22.45 -39.20
CA ASP A 36 1.35 22.73 -39.66
C ASP A 36 1.34 23.42 -41.02
N HIS A 37 2.26 24.37 -41.23
CA HIS A 37 2.43 25.01 -42.53
C HIS A 37 2.86 24.00 -43.61
N LEU A 38 3.83 23.14 -43.31
CA LEU A 38 4.27 22.09 -44.24
C LEU A 38 3.11 21.17 -44.62
N ILE A 39 2.35 20.66 -43.65
CA ILE A 39 1.18 19.81 -43.90
C ILE A 39 0.15 20.55 -44.76
N SER A 40 -0.16 21.81 -44.46
CA SER A 40 -1.09 22.62 -45.25
C SER A 40 -0.65 22.78 -46.71
N VAL A 41 0.64 23.02 -46.95
CA VAL A 41 1.18 23.13 -48.32
C VAL A 41 1.08 21.79 -49.06
N LEU A 42 1.37 20.67 -48.41
CA LEU A 42 1.25 19.33 -48.99
C LEU A 42 -0.22 19.00 -49.30
N GLU A 43 -1.16 19.41 -48.44
CA GLU A 43 -2.61 19.20 -48.64
C GLU A 43 -3.23 20.10 -49.70
N SER A 44 -2.62 21.26 -49.98
CA SER A 44 -3.07 22.15 -51.05
C SER A 44 -2.95 21.53 -52.45
N GLY A 45 -2.25 20.41 -52.58
CA GLY A 45 -1.99 19.73 -53.85
C GLY A 45 -0.99 20.46 -54.74
N LYS A 46 -0.30 21.50 -54.25
CA LYS A 46 0.76 22.20 -55.01
C LYS A 46 2.07 21.40 -55.08
N LEU A 47 2.34 20.57 -54.06
CA LEU A 47 3.47 19.66 -54.00
C LEU A 47 2.91 18.23 -54.00
N GLN A 48 3.19 17.46 -55.04
CA GLN A 48 2.64 16.11 -55.23
C GLN A 48 3.73 15.12 -55.68
N GLY A 49 3.52 13.85 -55.39
CA GLY A 49 4.46 12.77 -55.70
C GLY A 49 4.80 11.98 -54.44
N ALA A 50 5.36 10.79 -54.63
CA ALA A 50 5.54 9.84 -53.55
C ALA A 50 6.44 10.37 -52.42
N ALA A 51 7.50 11.13 -52.73
CA ALA A 51 8.36 11.75 -51.72
C ALA A 51 7.63 12.76 -50.84
N TYR A 52 6.73 13.56 -51.43
CA TYR A 52 5.90 14.50 -50.68
C TYR A 52 4.85 13.78 -49.83
N THR A 53 4.29 12.67 -50.31
CA THR A 53 3.38 11.81 -49.51
C THR A 53 4.09 11.18 -48.32
N ALA A 54 5.30 10.65 -48.49
CA ALA A 54 6.07 10.09 -47.38
C ALA A 54 6.51 11.15 -46.36
N GLY A 55 6.95 12.32 -46.83
CA GLY A 55 7.21 13.46 -45.94
C GLY A 55 5.97 13.84 -45.14
N LYS A 56 4.80 13.89 -45.79
CA LYS A 56 3.53 14.13 -45.10
C LYS A 56 3.29 13.10 -43.99
N ASN A 57 3.38 11.81 -44.30
CA ASN A 57 3.11 10.74 -43.34
C ASN A 57 4.10 10.77 -42.16
N LEU A 58 5.40 10.95 -42.40
CA LEU A 58 6.40 11.10 -41.35
C LEU A 58 6.07 12.25 -40.39
N PHE A 59 5.66 13.40 -40.93
CA PHE A 59 5.27 14.52 -40.10
C PHE A 59 3.96 14.29 -39.34
N SER A 60 2.91 13.82 -40.03
CA SER A 60 1.59 13.62 -39.44
C SER A 60 1.53 12.49 -38.41
N GLU A 61 2.26 11.39 -38.64
CA GLU A 61 2.15 10.19 -37.81
C GLU A 61 3.19 10.14 -36.68
N ILE A 62 4.33 10.83 -36.84
CA ILE A 62 5.45 10.75 -35.89
C ILE A 62 5.81 12.14 -35.35
N ILE A 63 6.26 13.06 -36.20
CA ILE A 63 6.87 14.32 -35.74
C ILE A 63 5.87 15.22 -35.01
N ILE A 64 4.68 15.47 -35.58
CA ILE A 64 3.66 16.33 -34.97
C ILE A 64 3.17 15.75 -33.63
N PRO A 65 2.82 14.44 -33.53
CA PRO A 65 2.49 13.84 -32.23
C PRO A 65 3.62 13.97 -31.20
N SER A 66 4.88 13.81 -31.60
CA SER A 66 6.03 13.99 -30.69
C SER A 66 6.19 15.44 -30.22
N ILE A 67 5.99 16.43 -31.10
CA ILE A 67 6.01 17.86 -30.72
C ILE A 67 4.90 18.15 -29.71
N LYS A 68 3.67 17.68 -29.96
CA LYS A 68 2.54 17.87 -29.04
C LYS A 68 2.80 17.25 -27.67
N LYS A 69 3.38 16.05 -27.64
CA LYS A 69 3.73 15.37 -26.40
C LYS A 69 4.84 16.11 -25.65
N LEU A 70 5.82 16.67 -26.36
CA LEU A 70 6.85 17.54 -25.79
C LEU A 70 6.27 18.83 -25.21
N GLN A 71 5.33 19.49 -25.89
CA GLN A 71 4.61 20.66 -25.35
C GLN A 71 3.89 20.32 -24.04
N SER A 72 3.17 19.19 -23.99
CA SER A 72 2.52 18.75 -22.74
C SER A 72 3.51 18.52 -21.58
N ALA A 73 4.73 18.05 -21.87
CA ALA A 73 5.76 17.89 -20.84
C ALA A 73 6.34 19.23 -20.39
N ILE A 74 6.46 20.22 -21.29
CA ILE A 74 6.90 21.57 -20.92
C ILE A 74 5.84 22.27 -20.07
N ASP A 75 4.56 22.16 -20.43
CA ASP A 75 3.43 22.69 -19.66
C ASP A 75 3.39 22.11 -18.23
N ASP A 76 3.68 20.82 -18.12
CA ASP A 76 3.74 20.13 -16.84
C ASP A 76 4.94 20.57 -15.99
N ILE A 77 6.15 20.65 -16.59
CA ILE A 77 7.33 21.24 -15.91
C ILE A 77 7.04 22.66 -15.42
N GLN A 78 6.32 23.47 -16.18
CA GLN A 78 5.92 24.81 -15.74
C GLN A 78 4.97 24.77 -14.53
N THR A 79 4.03 23.82 -14.53
CA THR A 79 3.10 23.61 -13.41
C THR A 79 3.86 23.15 -12.16
N GLU A 80 4.73 22.17 -12.29
CA GLU A 80 5.53 21.63 -11.19
C GLU A 80 6.59 22.61 -10.68
N LEU A 81 7.15 23.48 -11.55
CA LEU A 81 8.04 24.55 -11.12
C LEU A 81 7.30 25.57 -10.24
N SER A 82 6.02 25.78 -10.49
CA SER A 82 5.19 26.61 -9.60
C SER A 82 4.97 25.93 -8.25
N SER A 83 4.83 24.59 -8.23
CA SER A 83 4.79 23.79 -7.00
C SER A 83 6.13 23.85 -6.24
N TYR A 84 7.26 23.72 -6.94
CA TYR A 84 8.60 23.86 -6.39
C TYR A 84 8.80 25.23 -5.73
N LYS A 85 8.47 26.32 -6.42
CA LYS A 85 8.52 27.70 -5.87
C LYS A 85 7.72 27.82 -4.57
N SER A 86 6.56 27.17 -4.51
CA SER A 86 5.71 27.18 -3.31
C SER A 86 6.35 26.43 -2.15
N ALA A 87 7.01 25.29 -2.41
CA ALA A 87 7.76 24.55 -1.40
C ALA A 87 9.03 25.31 -0.95
N ASP A 88 9.74 25.95 -1.87
CA ASP A 88 10.93 26.77 -1.60
C ASP A 88 10.60 27.95 -0.66
N ALA A 89 9.46 28.61 -0.87
CA ALA A 89 9.00 29.71 -0.02
C ALA A 89 8.81 29.31 1.46
N VAL A 90 8.57 28.03 1.75
CA VAL A 90 8.40 27.51 3.12
C VAL A 90 9.75 27.38 3.83
N ILE A 91 10.82 27.10 3.10
CA ILE A 91 12.13 26.76 3.66
C ILE A 91 13.18 27.87 3.52
N SER A 92 13.05 28.74 2.51
CA SER A 92 14.04 29.79 2.19
C SER A 92 14.33 30.75 3.35
N GLY A 93 13.34 30.99 4.22
CA GLY A 93 13.49 31.83 5.41
C GLY A 93 14.47 31.29 6.46
N PHE A 94 14.82 30.00 6.42
CA PHE A 94 15.75 29.39 7.36
C PHE A 94 17.22 29.52 6.96
N GLY A 95 17.51 29.99 5.74
CA GLY A 95 18.87 30.13 5.22
C GLY A 95 19.47 28.80 4.76
N GLU A 96 20.81 28.70 4.83
CA GLU A 96 21.55 27.48 4.50
C GLU A 96 21.27 26.38 5.53
N LEU A 97 20.89 25.20 5.06
CA LEU A 97 20.59 24.05 5.91
C LEU A 97 21.38 22.82 5.47
N ASP A 98 21.98 22.14 6.44
CA ASP A 98 22.64 20.86 6.27
C ASP A 98 22.05 19.87 7.28
N LEU A 99 21.38 18.82 6.79
CA LEU A 99 20.62 17.92 7.64
C LEU A 99 21.51 17.20 8.68
N ASP A 100 22.72 16.81 8.29
CA ASP A 100 23.64 16.09 9.16
C ASP A 100 24.17 17.01 10.27
N ASP A 101 24.46 18.28 9.92
CA ASP A 101 24.86 19.30 10.89
C ASP A 101 23.71 19.64 11.85
N LEU A 102 22.50 19.85 11.34
CA LEU A 102 21.31 20.12 12.17
C LEU A 102 21.05 18.99 13.17
N LYS A 103 21.13 17.73 12.74
CA LYS A 103 20.97 16.56 13.62
C LYS A 103 22.07 16.49 14.67
N THR A 104 23.33 16.72 14.29
CA THR A 104 24.48 16.77 15.22
C THR A 104 24.35 17.88 16.27
N GLN A 105 23.93 19.07 15.83
CA GLN A 105 23.66 20.20 16.71
C GLN A 105 22.52 19.91 17.69
N LYS A 106 21.44 19.27 17.23
CA LYS A 106 20.30 18.88 18.06
C LYS A 106 20.73 17.90 19.15
N GLU A 107 21.42 16.81 18.77
CA GLU A 107 21.92 15.83 19.73
C GLU A 107 22.85 16.46 20.78
N THR A 108 23.70 17.38 20.36
CA THR A 108 24.62 18.10 21.26
C THR A 108 23.84 18.94 22.28
N ARG A 109 22.82 19.69 21.83
CA ARG A 109 21.97 20.48 22.73
C ARG A 109 21.12 19.60 23.64
N GLU A 110 20.62 18.46 23.16
CA GLU A 110 19.88 17.50 24.00
C GLU A 110 20.76 16.91 25.11
N LYS A 111 22.03 16.59 24.83
CA LYS A 111 23.01 16.18 25.85
C LYS A 111 23.28 17.29 26.86
N GLN A 112 23.45 18.54 26.41
CA GLN A 112 23.62 19.70 27.29
C GLN A 112 22.39 19.92 28.17
N LEU A 113 21.18 19.79 27.61
CA LEU A 113 19.94 19.94 28.37
C LEU A 113 19.80 18.88 29.46
N ALA A 114 20.18 17.63 29.18
CA ALA A 114 20.18 16.56 30.16
C ALA A 114 21.14 16.84 31.33
N GLU A 115 22.34 17.34 31.03
CA GLU A 115 23.34 17.74 32.03
C GLU A 115 22.84 18.92 32.88
N VAL A 116 22.30 19.97 32.25
CA VAL A 116 21.73 21.13 32.96
C VAL A 116 20.59 20.71 33.88
N LYS A 117 19.68 19.83 33.42
CA LYS A 117 18.61 19.26 34.25
C LYS A 117 19.15 18.44 35.43
N SER A 118 20.26 17.73 35.25
CA SER A 118 20.92 17.03 36.36
C SER A 118 21.47 18.01 37.40
N GLN A 119 22.17 19.06 36.96
CA GLN A 119 22.73 20.09 37.84
C GLN A 119 21.65 20.88 38.59
N ILE A 120 20.51 21.16 37.96
CA ILE A 120 19.34 21.77 38.63
C ILE A 120 18.87 20.87 39.77
N ARG A 121 18.66 19.57 39.53
CA ARG A 121 18.22 18.61 40.57
C ARG A 121 19.20 18.52 41.73
N GLU A 122 20.50 18.50 41.45
CA GLU A 122 21.55 18.49 42.47
C GLU A 122 21.56 19.78 43.29
N ASN A 123 21.44 20.94 42.63
CA ASN A 123 21.37 22.24 43.29
C ASN A 123 20.11 22.41 44.14
N GLU A 124 18.96 21.93 43.67
CA GLU A 124 17.70 21.91 44.44
C GLU A 124 17.81 21.04 45.69
N LYS A 125 18.41 19.85 45.57
CA LYS A 125 18.68 18.96 46.71
C LYS A 125 19.63 19.62 47.72
N LEU A 126 20.71 20.23 47.25
CA LEU A 126 21.67 20.94 48.11
C LEU A 126 21.03 22.15 48.80
N ARG A 127 20.22 22.93 48.08
CA ARG A 127 19.44 24.05 48.63
C ARG A 127 18.49 23.59 49.74
N SER A 128 17.82 22.45 49.57
CA SER A 128 16.94 21.86 50.59
C SER A 128 17.72 21.54 51.89
N ILE A 129 18.92 20.97 51.77
CA ILE A 129 19.81 20.67 52.90
C ILE A 129 20.31 21.96 53.58
N ILE A 130 20.81 22.93 52.80
CA ILE A 130 21.34 24.21 53.28
C ILE A 130 20.25 25.02 53.99
N GLY A 131 19.02 25.03 53.44
CA GLY A 131 17.86 25.69 54.02
C GLY A 131 17.45 25.09 55.36
N ALA A 132 17.55 23.76 55.53
CA ALA A 132 17.30 23.09 56.80
C ALA A 132 18.36 23.40 57.88
N LEU A 133 19.58 23.78 57.47
CA LEU A 133 20.71 24.03 58.37
C LEU A 133 20.95 25.52 58.69
N GLY A 134 20.20 26.45 58.06
CA GLY A 134 20.30 27.89 58.35
C GLY A 134 21.63 28.55 57.95
N THR A 135 22.40 27.95 57.06
CA THR A 135 23.75 28.43 56.68
C THR A 135 23.73 29.56 55.63
N GLY A 136 24.61 30.55 55.75
CA GLY A 136 24.59 31.83 55.00
C GLY A 136 24.94 31.80 53.50
N ASN A 137 25.00 30.62 52.85
CA ASN A 137 25.35 30.50 51.42
C ASN A 137 24.14 30.43 50.48
N LEU A 138 22.92 30.61 50.99
CA LEU A 138 21.67 30.41 50.23
C LEU A 138 21.55 31.30 48.97
N GLY A 139 22.01 32.55 49.03
CA GLY A 139 21.94 33.50 47.92
C GLY A 139 22.72 33.06 46.67
N ASN A 140 23.93 32.51 46.85
CA ASN A 140 24.76 32.04 45.74
C ASN A 140 24.16 30.81 45.04
N HIS A 141 23.49 29.93 45.79
CA HIS A 141 22.81 28.76 45.21
C HIS A 141 21.54 29.16 44.45
N ILE A 142 20.79 30.16 44.92
CA ILE A 142 19.61 30.70 44.21
C ILE A 142 20.02 31.30 42.87
N SER A 143 21.06 32.15 42.84
CA SER A 143 21.52 32.78 41.59
C SER A 143 22.03 31.76 40.57
N LYS A 144 22.76 30.72 41.00
CA LYS A 144 23.20 29.62 40.13
C LYS A 144 22.02 28.82 39.58
N ASN A 145 21.02 28.53 40.41
CA ASN A 145 19.85 27.77 39.96
C ASN A 145 19.02 28.56 38.94
N ASN A 146 18.86 29.87 39.13
CA ASN A 146 18.18 30.73 38.16
C ASN A 146 18.92 30.77 36.81
N ALA A 147 20.25 30.86 36.82
CA ALA A 147 21.05 30.82 35.59
C ALA A 147 20.95 29.47 34.86
N LEU A 148 20.86 28.36 35.60
CA LEU A 148 20.65 27.03 35.02
C LEU A 148 19.27 26.87 34.41
N HIS A 149 18.20 27.39 35.03
CA HIS A 149 16.87 27.38 34.44
C HIS A 149 16.76 28.27 33.18
N GLU A 150 17.45 29.42 33.16
CA GLU A 150 17.55 30.22 31.94
C GLU A 150 18.27 29.43 30.84
N LEU A 151 19.38 28.78 31.15
CA LEU A 151 20.10 27.93 30.20
C LEU A 151 19.25 26.72 29.74
N GLU A 152 18.49 26.10 30.64
CA GLU A 152 17.53 25.03 30.33
C GLU A 152 16.49 25.52 29.30
N TYR A 153 15.92 26.70 29.54
CA TYR A 153 14.95 27.33 28.64
C TYR A 153 15.57 27.63 27.26
N GLN A 154 16.76 28.23 27.22
CA GLN A 154 17.46 28.53 25.96
C GLN A 154 17.83 27.27 25.18
N LEU A 155 18.28 26.21 25.87
CA LEU A 155 18.57 24.92 25.25
C LEU A 155 17.29 24.27 24.69
N GLN A 156 16.18 24.34 25.43
CA GLN A 156 14.89 23.81 24.97
C GLN A 156 14.40 24.56 23.72
N MET A 157 14.40 25.89 23.72
CA MET A 157 14.06 26.69 22.54
C MET A 157 14.96 26.36 21.35
N GLY A 158 16.28 26.25 21.56
CA GLY A 158 17.23 25.92 20.50
C GLY A 158 17.03 24.51 19.95
N ILE A 159 16.66 23.53 20.77
CA ILE A 159 16.30 22.18 20.32
C ILE A 159 15.02 22.24 19.47
N ASP A 160 14.02 23.02 19.88
CA ASP A 160 12.76 23.12 19.16
C ASP A 160 12.91 23.85 17.82
N GLU A 161 13.78 24.87 17.73
CA GLU A 161 14.15 25.52 16.46
C GLU A 161 14.86 24.53 15.51
N LEU A 162 15.78 23.70 16.02
CA LEU A 162 16.45 22.70 15.19
C LEU A 162 15.50 21.62 14.70
N LYS A 163 14.53 21.21 15.53
CA LYS A 163 13.48 20.27 15.12
C LYS A 163 12.64 20.85 13.99
N ASP A 164 12.23 22.11 14.08
CA ASP A 164 11.46 22.78 13.02
C ASP A 164 12.28 22.84 11.71
N LYS A 165 13.55 23.25 11.77
CA LYS A 165 14.44 23.25 10.59
C LYS A 165 14.59 21.86 9.95
N ILE A 166 14.80 20.83 10.76
CA ILE A 166 14.90 19.43 10.28
C ILE A 166 13.57 19.01 9.63
N GLU A 167 12.44 19.26 10.28
CA GLU A 167 11.10 18.91 9.77
C GLU A 167 10.85 19.57 8.40
N LYS A 168 11.16 20.86 8.28
CA LYS A 168 10.97 21.63 7.03
C LYS A 168 11.92 21.19 5.93
N LEU A 169 13.18 20.86 6.26
CA LEU A 169 14.14 20.37 5.27
C LEU A 169 13.75 19.01 4.72
N GLU A 170 13.45 18.06 5.59
CA GLU A 170 13.00 16.73 5.16
C GLU A 170 11.68 16.81 4.37
N TRP A 171 10.82 17.78 4.73
CA TRP A 171 9.55 18.00 4.05
C TRP A 171 9.78 18.53 2.65
N PHE A 172 10.64 19.54 2.53
CA PHE A 172 10.99 20.15 1.26
C PHE A 172 11.57 19.10 0.30
N VAL A 173 12.53 18.29 0.76
CA VAL A 173 13.14 17.23 -0.03
C VAL A 173 12.11 16.23 -0.54
N LEU A 174 11.18 15.82 0.32
CA LEU A 174 10.08 14.96 -0.09
C LEU A 174 9.23 15.63 -1.17
N GLN A 175 8.82 16.88 -0.95
CA GLN A 175 7.96 17.62 -1.87
C GLN A 175 8.61 17.81 -3.25
N VAL A 176 9.93 18.04 -3.32
CA VAL A 176 10.59 18.32 -4.60
C VAL A 176 11.03 17.07 -5.35
N SER A 177 11.18 15.94 -4.65
CA SER A 177 11.62 14.67 -5.25
C SER A 177 10.62 14.02 -6.21
N GLN A 178 9.36 14.47 -6.16
CA GLN A 178 8.25 13.99 -7.00
C GLN A 178 8.04 14.84 -8.26
N TYR A 179 8.77 15.94 -8.44
CA TYR A 179 8.61 16.83 -9.60
C TYR A 179 9.51 16.42 -10.77
N PHE A 180 9.05 16.73 -11.97
CA PHE A 180 9.73 16.75 -13.26
C PHE A 180 10.14 15.40 -13.86
N SER A 181 10.14 14.30 -13.11
CA SER A 181 10.77 13.05 -13.54
C SER A 181 10.19 12.50 -14.86
N ASP A 182 8.87 12.46 -14.98
CA ASP A 182 8.16 11.94 -16.15
C ASP A 182 8.25 12.88 -17.35
N SER A 183 8.11 14.19 -17.11
CA SER A 183 8.25 15.22 -18.13
C SER A 183 9.69 15.28 -18.68
N LEU A 184 10.71 15.13 -17.83
CA LEU A 184 12.11 15.02 -18.25
C LEU A 184 12.37 13.74 -19.07
N GLN A 185 11.68 12.64 -18.77
CA GLN A 185 11.74 11.42 -19.58
C GLN A 185 11.17 11.65 -20.99
N VAL A 186 10.06 12.39 -21.11
CA VAL A 186 9.53 12.80 -22.43
C VAL A 186 10.53 13.68 -23.19
N LEU A 187 11.18 14.64 -22.52
CA LEU A 187 12.22 15.48 -23.13
C LEU A 187 13.41 14.64 -23.62
N PHE A 188 13.87 13.67 -22.81
CA PHE A 188 14.95 12.77 -23.19
C PHE A 188 14.57 11.90 -24.40
N LEU A 189 13.35 11.35 -24.42
CA LEU A 189 12.83 10.60 -25.56
C LEU A 189 12.70 11.48 -26.81
N ALA A 190 12.34 12.75 -26.68
CA ALA A 190 12.29 13.69 -27.80
C ALA A 190 13.69 13.97 -28.38
N ILE A 191 14.72 14.09 -27.54
CA ILE A 191 16.12 14.24 -27.98
C ILE A 191 16.59 12.98 -28.72
N GLN A 192 16.26 11.79 -28.19
CA GLN A 192 16.51 10.53 -28.90
C GLN A 192 15.80 10.51 -30.25
N GLY A 193 14.52 10.88 -30.28
CA GLY A 193 13.72 10.95 -31.49
C GLY A 193 14.32 11.86 -32.53
N ALA A 194 14.68 13.10 -32.18
CA ALA A 194 15.34 14.04 -33.08
C ALA A 194 16.64 13.46 -33.67
N THR A 195 17.45 12.80 -32.82
CA THR A 195 18.69 12.15 -33.24
C THR A 195 18.44 11.02 -34.24
N GLN A 196 17.43 10.20 -34.00
CA GLN A 196 17.09 9.05 -34.86
C GLN A 196 16.44 9.51 -36.17
N LEU A 197 15.52 10.47 -36.11
CA LEU A 197 14.88 11.07 -37.29
C LEU A 197 15.90 11.74 -38.22
N SER A 198 16.98 12.31 -37.67
CA SER A 198 18.05 12.92 -38.48
C SER A 198 18.78 11.94 -39.41
N LYS A 199 18.67 10.63 -39.14
CA LYS A 199 19.30 9.56 -39.92
C LYS A 199 18.39 8.98 -41.00
N ILE A 200 17.12 9.38 -41.04
CA ILE A 200 16.18 8.88 -42.04
C ILE A 200 16.62 9.33 -43.43
N ILE A 201 16.72 8.36 -44.34
CA ILE A 201 17.01 8.58 -45.75
C ILE A 201 15.72 8.38 -46.53
N VAL A 202 15.41 9.32 -47.42
CA VAL A 202 14.27 9.23 -48.34
C VAL A 202 14.80 8.96 -49.74
N ASP A 203 14.32 7.92 -50.40
CA ASP A 203 14.68 7.65 -51.79
C ASP A 203 13.85 8.48 -52.79
N ASN A 204 14.24 8.39 -54.07
CA ASN A 204 13.56 9.06 -55.18
C ASN A 204 12.13 8.54 -55.42
N ASN A 205 11.74 7.41 -54.84
CA ASN A 205 10.40 6.84 -54.90
C ASN A 205 9.54 7.24 -53.70
N GLY A 206 10.06 8.07 -52.78
CA GLY A 206 9.36 8.46 -51.57
C GLY A 206 9.20 7.35 -50.55
N ASN A 207 10.11 6.37 -50.50
CA ASN A 207 10.20 5.48 -49.35
C ASN A 207 11.19 6.10 -48.36
N TYR A 208 10.82 6.14 -47.07
CA TYR A 208 11.75 6.47 -46.00
C TYR A 208 12.28 5.17 -45.40
N TYR A 209 13.61 5.06 -45.34
CA TYR A 209 14.29 3.89 -44.80
C TYR A 209 14.68 4.16 -43.35
N VAL A 210 14.24 3.27 -42.48
CA VAL A 210 14.58 3.24 -41.05
C VAL A 210 15.65 2.19 -40.76
N ASP A 211 16.37 1.68 -41.76
CA ASP A 211 17.42 0.69 -41.56
C ASP A 211 18.50 1.24 -40.63
N GLY A 212 18.62 0.66 -39.42
CA GLY A 212 19.51 1.13 -38.36
C GLY A 212 18.98 2.32 -37.53
N VAL A 213 17.73 2.75 -37.74
CA VAL A 213 17.06 3.80 -36.96
C VAL A 213 16.19 3.13 -35.90
N ASP A 214 16.56 3.32 -34.63
CA ASP A 214 15.74 2.84 -33.51
C ASP A 214 14.51 3.75 -33.36
N MET A 215 13.31 3.19 -33.55
CA MET A 215 12.02 3.88 -33.39
C MET A 215 11.34 3.57 -32.05
N THR A 216 11.95 2.77 -31.19
CA THR A 216 11.35 2.39 -29.89
C THR A 216 11.13 3.59 -28.98
N TRP A 217 11.86 4.70 -29.19
CA TRP A 217 11.63 5.96 -28.49
C TRP A 217 10.21 6.50 -28.71
N PHE A 218 9.63 6.31 -29.90
CA PHE A 218 8.32 6.86 -30.24
C PHE A 218 7.21 6.11 -29.50
N ASP A 219 7.32 4.77 -29.44
CA ASP A 219 6.39 3.95 -28.66
C ASP A 219 6.51 4.26 -27.17
N LYS A 220 7.73 4.32 -26.63
CA LYS A 220 7.98 4.75 -25.24
C LYS A 220 7.42 6.14 -24.94
N MET A 221 7.54 7.08 -25.88
CA MET A 221 7.05 8.46 -25.70
C MET A 221 5.53 8.52 -25.70
N LYS A 222 4.85 7.71 -26.53
CA LYS A 222 3.39 7.57 -26.51
C LYS A 222 2.90 6.95 -25.21
N GLU A 223 3.60 5.94 -24.70
CA GLU A 223 3.27 5.23 -23.47
C GLU A 223 3.59 6.03 -22.20
N GLN A 224 4.57 6.93 -22.26
CA GLN A 224 4.96 7.76 -21.12
C GLN A 224 3.81 8.65 -20.69
N LYS A 225 3.32 8.44 -19.47
CA LYS A 225 2.31 9.31 -18.86
C LYS A 225 2.97 10.54 -18.27
N ILE A 226 2.22 11.63 -18.27
CA ILE A 226 2.60 12.90 -17.63
C ILE A 226 1.56 13.10 -16.53
N GLU A 227 1.99 13.01 -15.28
CA GLU A 227 1.17 13.07 -14.08
C GLU A 227 1.56 14.30 -13.24
N SER A 228 0.83 15.39 -13.46
CA SER A 228 1.16 16.67 -12.84
C SER A 228 1.04 16.65 -11.32
N VAL A 229 2.16 16.91 -10.64
CA VAL A 229 2.19 17.03 -9.19
C VAL A 229 2.05 18.49 -8.77
N LYS A 230 0.87 18.83 -8.24
CA LYS A 230 0.60 20.15 -7.69
C LYS A 230 0.94 20.20 -6.21
N TYR A 231 1.55 21.32 -5.80
CA TYR A 231 1.70 21.63 -4.38
C TYR A 231 0.33 21.62 -3.70
N LYS A 232 0.16 20.73 -2.71
CA LYS A 232 -1.05 20.68 -1.88
C LYS A 232 -0.68 21.18 -0.49
N SER A 233 -1.11 22.39 -0.16
CA SER A 233 -0.98 22.95 1.20
C SER A 233 -1.98 22.36 2.21
N SER A 234 -2.63 21.24 1.88
CA SER A 234 -3.76 20.74 2.64
C SER A 234 -3.35 20.32 4.07
N LYS A 235 -4.27 20.45 5.02
CA LYS A 235 -4.04 20.00 6.41
C LYS A 235 -3.84 18.49 6.51
N GLU A 236 -4.46 17.72 5.61
CA GLU A 236 -4.42 16.26 5.58
C GLU A 236 -3.03 15.75 5.13
N ASP A 237 -2.43 16.38 4.11
CA ASP A 237 -1.07 16.06 3.66
C ASP A 237 -0.02 16.39 4.74
N ASN A 238 -0.23 17.48 5.48
CA ASN A 238 0.59 17.82 6.64
C ASN A 238 0.44 16.80 7.78
N GLU A 239 -0.75 16.25 8.03
CA GLU A 239 -0.96 15.24 9.07
C GLU A 239 -0.32 13.91 8.69
N PHE A 240 -0.48 13.49 7.42
CA PHE A 240 0.15 12.29 6.90
C PHE A 240 1.68 12.39 6.97
N TYR A 241 2.23 13.56 6.58
CA TYR A 241 3.65 13.83 6.69
C TYR A 241 4.14 13.81 8.14
N LYS A 242 3.38 14.40 9.09
CA LYS A 242 3.69 14.31 10.52
C LYS A 242 3.71 12.88 11.04
N LYS A 243 2.81 12.01 10.56
CA LYS A 243 2.83 10.59 10.91
C LYS A 243 4.09 9.90 10.42
N TYR A 244 4.48 10.13 9.15
CA TYR A 244 5.74 9.63 8.61
C TYR A 244 6.97 10.14 9.40
N GLN A 245 7.00 11.42 9.76
CA GLN A 245 8.06 12.01 10.55
C GLN A 245 8.19 11.39 11.95
N ASN A 246 7.06 11.18 12.63
CA ASN A 246 7.05 10.48 13.91
C ASN A 246 7.58 9.04 13.80
N ILE A 247 7.26 8.35 12.69
CA ILE A 247 7.79 7.03 12.38
C ILE A 247 9.31 7.09 12.18
N LEU A 248 9.81 8.08 11.43
CA LEU A 248 11.24 8.26 11.19
C LEU A 248 12.00 8.50 12.50
N ILE A 249 11.53 9.41 13.35
CA ILE A 249 12.10 9.66 14.70
C ILE A 249 12.11 8.37 15.53
N LYS A 250 11.03 7.59 15.47
CA LYS A 250 10.93 6.32 16.21
C LYS A 250 11.96 5.31 15.72
N LEU A 251 12.12 5.17 14.41
CA LEU A 251 13.15 4.33 13.79
C LEU A 251 14.56 4.78 14.17
N GLU A 252 14.86 6.08 14.08
CA GLU A 252 16.16 6.64 14.47
C GLU A 252 16.48 6.39 15.95
N SER A 253 15.45 6.37 16.81
CA SER A 253 15.60 6.02 18.23
C SER A 253 15.73 4.52 18.52
N GLY A 254 15.75 3.68 17.48
CA GLY A 254 15.86 2.21 17.60
C GLY A 254 14.61 1.51 18.14
N LYS A 255 13.45 2.19 18.14
CA LYS A 255 12.19 1.62 18.63
C LYS A 255 11.46 0.87 17.52
N GLU A 256 10.80 -0.22 17.88
CA GLU A 256 9.97 -1.00 16.94
C GLU A 256 8.71 -0.24 16.51
N LEU A 257 8.33 -0.41 15.25
CA LEU A 257 7.08 0.12 14.72
C LEU A 257 5.91 -0.81 15.08
N THR A 258 4.76 -0.21 15.39
CA THR A 258 3.49 -0.94 15.43
C THR A 258 3.06 -1.33 14.01
N GLU A 259 2.12 -2.27 13.90
CA GLU A 259 1.56 -2.68 12.61
C GLU A 259 0.96 -1.49 11.85
N GLN A 260 0.22 -0.61 12.54
CA GLN A 260 -0.39 0.58 11.95
C GLN A 260 0.65 1.61 11.49
N GLU A 261 1.72 1.81 12.27
CA GLU A 261 2.84 2.68 11.89
C GLU A 261 3.57 2.12 10.66
N PHE A 262 3.79 0.81 10.60
CA PHE A 262 4.41 0.20 9.43
C PHE A 262 3.52 0.27 8.18
N GLN A 263 2.21 0.05 8.31
CA GLN A 263 1.26 0.27 7.21
C GLN A 263 1.27 1.72 6.73
N THR A 264 1.30 2.68 7.65
CA THR A 264 1.43 4.11 7.31
C THR A 264 2.72 4.39 6.54
N LEU A 265 3.84 3.79 6.97
CA LEU A 265 5.13 3.89 6.27
C LEU A 265 5.06 3.31 4.85
N GLU A 266 4.43 2.14 4.68
CA GLU A 266 4.26 1.53 3.36
C GLU A 266 3.39 2.37 2.43
N THR A 267 2.24 2.84 2.93
CA THR A 267 1.37 3.76 2.18
C THR A 267 2.13 5.00 1.79
N PHE A 268 2.96 5.55 2.69
CA PHE A 268 3.78 6.72 2.36
C PHE A 268 4.72 6.44 1.20
N VAL A 269 5.44 5.32 1.24
CA VAL A 269 6.38 4.95 0.17
C VAL A 269 5.66 4.65 -1.16
N ARG A 270 4.48 4.03 -1.12
CA ARG A 270 3.67 3.80 -2.33
C ARG A 270 3.21 5.10 -3.00
N HIS A 271 2.94 6.13 -2.23
CA HIS A 271 2.56 7.45 -2.77
C HIS A 271 3.76 8.30 -3.20
N HIS A 272 4.98 7.98 -2.76
CA HIS A 272 6.19 8.75 -3.02
C HIS A 272 7.27 7.88 -3.69
N THR A 273 6.90 7.19 -4.78
CA THR A 273 7.79 6.23 -5.46
C THR A 273 9.07 6.84 -6.04
N GLN A 274 9.04 8.14 -6.36
CA GLN A 274 10.19 8.89 -6.87
C GLN A 274 11.04 9.51 -5.76
N ALA A 275 10.59 9.44 -4.50
CA ALA A 275 11.30 10.04 -3.39
C ALA A 275 12.54 9.26 -3.00
N GLN A 276 13.64 9.98 -2.75
CA GLN A 276 14.81 9.40 -2.12
C GLN A 276 14.55 9.22 -0.63
N LEU A 277 14.27 7.98 -0.22
CA LEU A 277 13.99 7.65 1.17
C LEU A 277 15.28 7.55 2.01
N PRO A 278 15.22 7.91 3.32
CA PRO A 278 16.31 7.64 4.25
C PRO A 278 16.70 6.14 4.26
N LYS A 279 18.00 5.83 4.40
CA LYS A 279 18.49 4.45 4.42
C LYS A 279 17.77 3.59 5.46
N ILE A 280 17.55 4.13 6.66
CA ILE A 280 16.86 3.44 7.76
C ILE A 280 15.43 3.01 7.38
N VAL A 281 14.73 3.80 6.57
CA VAL A 281 13.40 3.48 6.04
C VAL A 281 13.50 2.35 5.03
N THR A 282 14.41 2.46 4.06
CA THR A 282 14.60 1.42 3.03
C THR A 282 15.03 0.08 3.63
N GLU A 283 15.91 0.09 4.63
CA GLU A 283 16.36 -1.09 5.36
C GLU A 283 15.21 -1.71 6.18
N LYS A 284 14.43 -0.90 6.89
CA LYS A 284 13.28 -1.38 7.65
C LYS A 284 12.24 -2.05 6.75
N LEU A 285 11.90 -1.43 5.62
CA LEU A 285 10.96 -2.00 4.64
C LEU A 285 11.48 -3.33 4.08
N LYS A 286 12.77 -3.41 3.76
CA LYS A 286 13.40 -4.64 3.25
C LYS A 286 13.38 -5.77 4.27
N VAL A 287 13.76 -5.48 5.52
CA VAL A 287 13.78 -6.47 6.61
C VAL A 287 12.36 -6.94 6.91
N GLU A 288 11.39 -6.02 6.98
CA GLU A 288 10.01 -6.38 7.28
C GLU A 288 9.37 -7.20 6.16
N ALA A 289 9.64 -6.84 4.90
CA ALA A 289 9.18 -7.63 3.75
C ALA A 289 9.73 -9.06 3.78
N ALA A 290 11.04 -9.21 4.06
CA ALA A 290 11.66 -10.52 4.20
C ALA A 290 11.08 -11.32 5.37
N ASN A 291 10.80 -10.68 6.50
CA ASN A 291 10.17 -11.32 7.65
C ASN A 291 8.74 -11.77 7.34
N ARG A 292 7.94 -10.94 6.69
CA ARG A 292 6.55 -11.27 6.36
C ARG A 292 6.45 -12.36 5.29
N ALA A 293 7.39 -12.43 4.36
CA ALA A 293 7.46 -13.51 3.38
C ALA A 293 7.99 -14.84 3.94
N ASN A 294 8.54 -14.86 5.16
CA ASN A 294 9.20 -16.04 5.72
C ASN A 294 8.20 -16.95 6.48
N PRO A 295 8.13 -18.26 6.16
CA PRO A 295 7.19 -19.19 6.78
C PRO A 295 7.47 -19.48 8.27
N GLU A 296 8.74 -19.46 8.71
CA GLU A 296 9.08 -19.61 10.13
C GLU A 296 8.60 -18.39 10.94
N LYS A 297 8.73 -17.19 10.36
CA LYS A 297 8.25 -15.94 10.98
C LYS A 297 6.73 -15.85 11.02
N LEU A 298 6.05 -16.33 9.97
CA LEU A 298 4.60 -16.56 9.98
C LEU A 298 4.20 -17.42 11.19
N ASN A 299 4.79 -18.60 11.34
CA ASN A 299 4.48 -19.52 12.44
C ASN A 299 4.78 -18.89 13.81
N GLU A 300 5.92 -18.22 13.96
CA GLU A 300 6.30 -17.55 15.21
C GLU A 300 5.28 -16.47 15.61
N LYS A 301 4.79 -15.68 14.65
CA LYS A 301 3.79 -14.62 14.88
C LYS A 301 2.42 -15.21 15.19
N VAL A 302 2.01 -16.26 14.47
CA VAL A 302 0.77 -16.98 14.74
C VAL A 302 0.76 -17.58 16.14
N GLU A 303 1.81 -18.29 16.55
CA GLU A 303 1.90 -18.88 17.90
C GLU A 303 1.86 -17.82 19.01
N LYS A 304 2.49 -16.66 18.79
CA LYS A 304 2.35 -15.51 19.70
C LYS A 304 0.90 -15.02 19.80
N ILE A 305 0.16 -14.96 18.69
CA ILE A 305 -1.25 -14.56 18.67
C ILE A 305 -2.11 -15.59 19.41
N LYS A 306 -1.92 -16.90 19.15
CA LYS A 306 -2.67 -17.97 19.83
C LYS A 306 -2.55 -17.86 21.35
N ASN A 307 -1.32 -17.66 21.83
CA ASN A 307 -0.98 -17.56 23.25
C ASN A 307 -1.27 -16.20 23.90
N SER A 308 -1.68 -15.19 23.12
CA SER A 308 -2.04 -13.87 23.66
C SER A 308 -3.34 -13.91 24.47
N ASN A 309 -3.58 -12.91 25.32
CA ASN A 309 -4.88 -12.71 25.95
C ASN A 309 -5.76 -11.85 25.03
N GLY A 310 -7.04 -12.20 24.88
CA GLY A 310 -7.96 -11.40 24.08
C GLY A 310 -9.16 -12.18 23.55
N ASP A 311 -10.06 -11.44 22.92
CA ASP A 311 -11.24 -11.96 22.22
C ASP A 311 -10.84 -12.90 21.07
N LEU A 312 -11.51 -14.05 20.96
CA LEU A 312 -11.17 -15.09 19.98
C LEU A 312 -11.38 -14.62 18.54
N ASN A 313 -12.40 -13.80 18.27
CA ASN A 313 -12.61 -13.24 16.92
C ASN A 313 -11.49 -12.26 16.55
N LYS A 314 -11.01 -11.45 17.50
CA LYS A 314 -9.83 -10.59 17.27
C LYS A 314 -8.56 -11.40 17.02
N LYS A 315 -8.37 -12.52 17.72
CA LYS A 315 -7.26 -13.43 17.45
C LYS A 315 -7.37 -14.04 16.05
N ALA A 316 -8.56 -14.51 15.68
CA ALA A 316 -8.83 -15.04 14.35
C ALA A 316 -8.52 -14.00 13.26
N ASP A 317 -8.94 -12.75 13.44
CA ASP A 317 -8.65 -11.65 12.52
C ASP A 317 -7.14 -11.42 12.34
N LEU A 318 -6.38 -11.42 13.45
CA LEU A 318 -4.93 -11.27 13.44
C LEU A 318 -4.21 -12.46 12.78
N ILE A 319 -4.69 -13.69 12.99
CA ILE A 319 -4.15 -14.89 12.33
C ILE A 319 -4.38 -14.78 10.82
N VAL A 320 -5.61 -14.52 10.39
CA VAL A 320 -5.94 -14.31 8.96
C VAL A 320 -5.05 -13.23 8.36
N LYS A 321 -4.92 -12.08 9.02
CA LYS A 321 -4.06 -10.99 8.54
C LYS A 321 -2.59 -11.39 8.43
N THR A 322 -2.09 -12.25 9.33
CA THR A 322 -0.71 -12.73 9.27
C THR A 322 -0.48 -13.66 8.07
N TYR A 323 -1.46 -14.50 7.74
CA TYR A 323 -1.45 -15.31 6.51
C TYR A 323 -1.58 -14.46 5.25
N GLU A 324 -2.43 -13.43 5.26
CA GLU A 324 -2.55 -12.47 4.17
C GLU A 324 -1.24 -11.73 3.90
N ASP A 325 -0.54 -11.27 4.95
CA ASP A 325 0.78 -10.69 4.81
C ASP A 325 1.75 -11.69 4.17
N TYR A 326 1.77 -12.94 4.63
CA TYR A 326 2.62 -13.97 4.04
C TYR A 326 2.37 -14.16 2.54
N LEU A 327 1.10 -14.26 2.13
CA LEU A 327 0.71 -14.39 0.74
C LEU A 327 1.09 -13.15 -0.09
N PHE A 328 0.82 -11.95 0.45
CA PHE A 328 1.12 -10.69 -0.21
C PHE A 328 2.62 -10.49 -0.41
N TYR A 329 3.45 -10.65 0.62
CA TYR A 329 4.88 -10.35 0.52
C TYR A 329 5.67 -11.35 -0.31
N ASN A 330 5.18 -12.59 -0.47
CA ASN A 330 5.74 -13.53 -1.44
C ASN A 330 5.39 -13.18 -2.91
N ASN A 331 4.42 -12.30 -3.14
CA ASN A 331 3.92 -11.92 -4.47
C ASN A 331 3.71 -10.39 -4.60
N LYS A 332 4.48 -9.60 -3.85
CA LYS A 332 4.19 -8.17 -3.63
C LYS A 332 4.12 -7.39 -4.94
N GLU A 333 5.13 -7.57 -5.79
CA GLU A 333 5.23 -6.91 -7.09
C GLU A 333 4.02 -7.23 -7.98
N ALA A 334 3.61 -8.51 -8.03
CA ALA A 334 2.47 -8.94 -8.84
C ALA A 334 1.14 -8.33 -8.35
N PHE A 335 0.93 -8.29 -7.03
CA PHE A 335 -0.27 -7.68 -6.46
C PHE A 335 -0.31 -6.16 -6.61
N GLU A 336 0.83 -5.49 -6.44
CA GLU A 336 0.93 -4.04 -6.64
C GLU A 336 0.72 -3.66 -8.13
N GLU A 337 1.26 -4.44 -9.06
CA GLU A 337 1.00 -4.25 -10.50
C GLU A 337 -0.47 -4.50 -10.86
N TYR A 338 -1.06 -5.59 -10.35
CA TYR A 338 -2.48 -5.88 -10.50
C TYR A 338 -3.34 -4.71 -10.03
N TRP A 339 -3.08 -4.20 -8.82
CA TRP A 339 -3.84 -3.10 -8.26
C TRP A 339 -3.67 -1.80 -9.04
N LYS A 340 -2.44 -1.49 -9.47
CA LYS A 340 -2.14 -0.33 -10.30
C LYS A 340 -2.97 -0.33 -11.59
N LYS A 341 -2.99 -1.46 -12.32
CA LYS A 341 -3.80 -1.62 -13.55
C LYS A 341 -5.30 -1.49 -13.26
N ARG A 342 -5.77 -2.10 -12.17
CA ARG A 342 -7.18 -2.02 -11.77
C ARG A 342 -7.61 -0.59 -11.45
N LYS A 343 -6.86 0.13 -10.60
CA LYS A 343 -7.15 1.53 -10.24
C LYS A 343 -7.15 2.45 -11.45
N GLU A 344 -6.24 2.24 -12.41
CA GLU A 344 -6.21 3.02 -13.64
C GLU A 344 -7.50 2.87 -14.47
N LEU A 345 -8.01 1.65 -14.60
CA LEU A 345 -9.23 1.38 -15.35
C LEU A 345 -10.50 1.86 -14.65
N THR A 346 -10.44 2.04 -13.32
CA THR A 346 -11.55 2.48 -12.47
C THR A 346 -11.46 3.95 -12.06
N LYS A 347 -10.70 4.79 -12.78
CA LYS A 347 -10.64 6.24 -12.49
C LYS A 347 -12.01 6.91 -12.65
N ASP A 348 -12.77 6.52 -13.68
CA ASP A 348 -14.05 7.16 -14.05
C ASP A 348 -15.24 6.19 -14.06
N LYS A 349 -15.07 4.94 -13.61
CA LYS A 349 -16.11 3.91 -13.61
C LYS A 349 -15.86 2.84 -12.54
N ASP A 350 -16.91 2.11 -12.15
CA ASP A 350 -16.77 0.97 -11.24
C ASP A 350 -16.06 -0.20 -11.93
N TRP A 351 -15.36 -1.03 -11.13
CA TRP A 351 -14.72 -2.25 -11.65
C TRP A 351 -15.70 -3.16 -12.39
N LYS A 352 -16.95 -3.27 -11.92
CA LYS A 352 -17.99 -4.07 -12.58
C LYS A 352 -18.27 -3.63 -14.03
N ASP A 353 -18.04 -2.35 -14.35
CA ASP A 353 -18.33 -1.75 -15.66
C ASP A 353 -17.12 -1.78 -16.63
N VAL A 354 -15.96 -2.28 -16.18
CA VAL A 354 -14.80 -2.49 -17.05
C VAL A 354 -15.05 -3.70 -17.99
N ASP A 355 -14.57 -3.60 -19.24
CA ASP A 355 -14.71 -4.65 -20.26
C ASP A 355 -14.18 -6.01 -19.76
N SER A 356 -14.94 -7.08 -19.99
CA SER A 356 -14.63 -8.40 -19.45
C SER A 356 -13.32 -8.97 -19.98
N LYS A 357 -12.97 -8.73 -21.25
CA LYS A 357 -11.72 -9.24 -21.82
C LYS A 357 -10.50 -8.58 -21.19
N ILE A 358 -10.62 -7.30 -20.85
CA ILE A 358 -9.57 -6.56 -20.13
C ILE A 358 -9.41 -7.12 -18.71
N LYS A 359 -10.51 -7.39 -18.01
CA LYS A 359 -10.48 -8.04 -16.68
C LYS A 359 -9.79 -9.40 -16.74
N ASP A 360 -10.23 -10.25 -17.66
CA ASP A 360 -9.68 -11.59 -17.83
C ASP A 360 -8.17 -11.54 -18.08
N THR A 361 -7.72 -10.61 -18.94
CA THR A 361 -6.28 -10.41 -19.20
C THR A 361 -5.51 -10.00 -17.94
N ILE A 362 -6.06 -9.11 -17.12
CA ILE A 362 -5.40 -8.66 -15.89
C ILE A 362 -5.34 -9.80 -14.86
N GLU A 363 -6.44 -10.53 -14.68
CA GLU A 363 -6.51 -11.68 -13.77
C GLU A 363 -5.55 -12.80 -14.24
N ASP A 364 -5.53 -13.13 -15.53
CA ASP A 364 -4.64 -14.16 -16.08
C ASP A 364 -3.16 -13.82 -15.90
N ASN A 365 -2.77 -12.55 -16.08
CA ASN A 365 -1.41 -12.10 -15.81
C ASN A 365 -1.05 -12.27 -14.33
N LEU A 366 -1.93 -11.87 -13.41
CA LEU A 366 -1.72 -12.10 -11.98
C LEU A 366 -1.57 -13.60 -11.68
N ASN A 367 -2.45 -14.44 -12.23
CA ASN A 367 -2.44 -15.89 -12.02
C ASN A 367 -1.12 -16.54 -12.49
N VAL A 368 -0.53 -16.04 -13.59
CA VAL A 368 0.78 -16.50 -14.06
C VAL A 368 1.87 -16.16 -13.05
N GLU A 369 1.86 -14.95 -12.47
CA GLU A 369 2.84 -14.55 -11.46
C GLU A 369 2.66 -15.33 -10.14
N LEU A 370 1.42 -15.52 -9.67
CA LEU A 370 1.15 -16.28 -8.43
C LEU A 370 1.69 -17.71 -8.51
N LYS A 371 1.55 -18.38 -9.67
CA LYS A 371 2.10 -19.72 -9.90
C LYS A 371 3.61 -19.79 -9.78
N LYS A 372 4.34 -18.71 -10.11
CA LYS A 372 5.80 -18.67 -10.00
C LYS A 372 6.29 -18.68 -8.57
N SER A 373 5.46 -18.25 -7.60
CA SER A 373 5.85 -18.25 -6.19
C SER A 373 6.04 -19.66 -5.61
N GLY A 374 5.45 -20.69 -6.24
CA GLY A 374 5.49 -22.06 -5.74
C GLY A 374 4.74 -22.24 -4.41
N ILE A 375 3.91 -21.28 -3.99
CA ILE A 375 3.05 -21.42 -2.83
C ILE A 375 2.00 -22.49 -3.09
N ASP A 376 1.98 -23.50 -2.24
CA ASP A 376 0.89 -24.47 -2.14
C ASP A 376 -0.25 -23.81 -1.35
N ILE A 377 -1.20 -23.23 -2.08
CA ILE A 377 -2.27 -22.44 -1.46
C ILE A 377 -3.20 -23.31 -0.62
N ARG A 378 -3.41 -24.57 -1.01
CA ARG A 378 -4.24 -25.52 -0.24
C ARG A 378 -3.60 -25.82 1.10
N LYS A 379 -2.29 -26.05 1.13
CA LYS A 379 -1.53 -26.23 2.38
C LYS A 379 -1.58 -24.98 3.25
N VAL A 380 -1.42 -23.80 2.66
CA VAL A 380 -1.54 -22.53 3.40
C VAL A 380 -2.94 -22.37 3.99
N SER A 381 -3.99 -22.68 3.22
CA SER A 381 -5.38 -22.67 3.69
C SER A 381 -5.61 -23.68 4.83
N ASN A 382 -5.11 -24.91 4.71
CA ASN A 382 -5.25 -25.91 5.78
C ASN A 382 -4.58 -25.44 7.06
N ASN A 383 -3.34 -24.93 6.98
CA ASN A 383 -2.64 -24.41 8.15
C ASN A 383 -3.39 -23.23 8.80
N LEU A 384 -3.92 -22.29 8.00
CA LEU A 384 -4.75 -21.21 8.49
C LEU A 384 -5.98 -21.77 9.23
N ALA A 385 -6.69 -22.72 8.63
CA ALA A 385 -7.87 -23.31 9.24
C ALA A 385 -7.54 -24.01 10.57
N ASP A 386 -6.48 -24.80 10.61
CA ASP A 386 -6.01 -25.48 11.82
C ASP A 386 -5.63 -24.47 12.92
N ASP A 387 -4.97 -23.36 12.55
CA ASP A 387 -4.61 -22.31 13.50
C ASP A 387 -5.85 -21.62 14.09
N ILE A 388 -6.87 -21.36 13.26
CA ILE A 388 -8.16 -20.82 13.70
C ILE A 388 -8.91 -21.83 14.60
N LEU A 389 -8.88 -23.11 14.26
CA LEU A 389 -9.50 -24.15 15.09
C LEU A 389 -8.78 -24.26 16.45
N SER A 390 -7.44 -24.18 16.47
CA SER A 390 -6.66 -24.36 17.69
C SER A 390 -6.95 -23.31 18.77
N ILE A 391 -7.23 -22.05 18.39
CA ILE A 391 -7.58 -21.01 19.37
C ILE A 391 -8.98 -21.22 19.98
N HIS A 392 -9.81 -22.06 19.36
CA HIS A 392 -11.15 -22.43 19.82
C HIS A 392 -11.19 -23.86 20.40
N GLU A 393 -10.07 -24.59 20.44
CA GLU A 393 -10.02 -26.03 20.78
C GLU A 393 -10.43 -26.33 22.22
N ARG A 394 -10.07 -25.45 23.18
CA ARG A 394 -10.49 -25.63 24.60
C ARG A 394 -12.00 -25.59 24.73
N ASP A 395 -12.64 -24.65 24.04
CA ASP A 395 -14.09 -24.56 23.99
C ASP A 395 -14.64 -25.80 23.26
N MET A 396 -14.05 -26.24 22.13
CA MET A 396 -14.50 -27.42 21.39
C MET A 396 -14.44 -28.73 22.18
N LYS A 397 -13.40 -28.99 22.99
CA LYS A 397 -13.30 -30.22 23.80
C LYS A 397 -14.38 -30.29 24.88
N GLN A 398 -14.67 -29.16 25.53
CA GLN A 398 -15.75 -29.06 26.50
C GLN A 398 -17.13 -29.24 25.81
N ARG A 399 -17.26 -28.73 24.58
CA ARG A 399 -18.46 -28.87 23.72
C ARG A 399 -18.71 -30.31 23.23
N ASN A 400 -17.71 -30.97 22.67
CA ASN A 400 -17.80 -32.36 22.21
C ASN A 400 -18.11 -33.35 23.35
N TYR A 401 -17.62 -33.08 24.56
CA TYR A 401 -17.99 -33.84 25.75
C TYR A 401 -19.50 -33.71 26.04
N LEU A 402 -20.05 -32.49 26.04
CA LEU A 402 -21.47 -32.25 26.29
C LEU A 402 -22.37 -32.86 25.19
N ILE A 403 -22.00 -32.71 23.91
CA ILE A 403 -22.74 -33.28 22.78
C ILE A 403 -22.74 -34.82 22.83
N ASN A 404 -21.59 -35.44 23.12
CA ASN A 404 -21.49 -36.90 23.19
C ASN A 404 -22.22 -37.48 24.43
N GLU A 405 -22.16 -36.81 25.58
CA GLU A 405 -22.96 -37.21 26.74
C GLU A 405 -24.47 -37.02 26.47
N GLY A 406 -24.89 -35.94 25.81
CA GLY A 406 -26.28 -35.75 25.37
C GLY A 406 -26.76 -36.80 24.36
N ARG A 407 -25.92 -37.17 23.38
CA ARG A 407 -26.22 -38.22 22.40
C ARG A 407 -26.30 -39.63 23.02
N LYS A 408 -25.53 -39.93 24.07
CA LYS A 408 -25.63 -41.23 24.80
C LYS A 408 -26.98 -41.43 25.48
N VAL A 409 -27.67 -40.34 25.83
CA VAL A 409 -29.00 -40.37 26.47
C VAL A 409 -30.12 -40.49 25.43
N TRP A 410 -29.86 -40.16 24.17
CA TRP A 410 -30.86 -40.17 23.10
C TRP A 410 -30.93 -41.55 22.40
N LYS A 411 -32.00 -42.31 22.67
CA LYS A 411 -32.32 -43.55 21.94
C LYS A 411 -33.67 -43.42 21.24
N SER A 412 -33.63 -43.20 19.91
CA SER A 412 -34.74 -43.34 18.95
C SER A 412 -35.94 -42.38 19.13
N PRO A 413 -36.68 -42.03 18.05
CA PRO A 413 -37.89 -41.21 18.17
C PRO A 413 -39.01 -42.02 18.82
N GLY A 414 -39.45 -41.62 20.01
CA GLY A 414 -40.61 -42.21 20.69
C GLY A 414 -40.62 -42.13 22.21
N ASP A 415 -39.46 -41.96 22.87
CA ASP A 415 -39.41 -41.90 24.33
C ASP A 415 -39.34 -40.44 24.82
N ASP A 416 -40.35 -40.08 25.61
CA ASP A 416 -40.52 -38.78 26.25
C ASP A 416 -39.46 -38.61 27.36
N ILE A 417 -38.29 -38.08 26.99
CA ILE A 417 -37.26 -37.66 27.93
C ILE A 417 -37.10 -36.15 27.78
N MET A 418 -37.54 -35.41 28.80
CA MET A 418 -37.30 -33.97 28.93
C MET A 418 -35.80 -33.68 28.86
N ILE A 419 -35.36 -33.09 27.76
CA ILE A 419 -34.03 -32.49 27.61
C ILE A 419 -34.04 -31.17 28.39
N ASN A 420 -33.03 -30.96 29.23
CA ASN A 420 -32.87 -29.73 30.00
C ASN A 420 -32.54 -28.57 29.03
N SER A 421 -33.24 -27.45 29.13
CA SER A 421 -33.16 -26.32 28.19
C SER A 421 -31.77 -25.65 28.09
N ALA A 422 -30.86 -25.95 29.01
CA ALA A 422 -29.47 -25.49 29.00
C ALA A 422 -28.63 -26.08 27.83
N ASP A 423 -28.89 -27.31 27.39
CA ASP A 423 -28.08 -27.93 26.32
C ASP A 423 -28.42 -27.37 24.92
N LEU A 424 -29.66 -26.89 24.72
CA LEU A 424 -30.05 -26.13 23.53
C LEU A 424 -29.42 -24.73 23.48
N THR A 425 -29.06 -24.15 24.64
CA THR A 425 -28.39 -22.84 24.68
C THR A 425 -26.95 -22.93 24.20
N GLN A 426 -26.22 -24.02 24.49
CA GLN A 426 -24.82 -24.17 24.08
C GLN A 426 -24.66 -24.40 22.56
N VAL A 427 -25.50 -25.23 21.94
CA VAL A 427 -25.53 -25.38 20.47
C VAL A 427 -25.89 -24.04 19.79
N GLY A 428 -26.78 -23.25 20.40
CA GLY A 428 -27.09 -21.89 19.95
C GLY A 428 -25.91 -20.91 20.09
N ILE A 429 -25.10 -21.04 21.14
CA ILE A 429 -23.88 -20.25 21.35
C ILE A 429 -22.80 -20.65 20.33
N ASP A 430 -22.61 -21.94 20.06
CA ASP A 430 -21.59 -22.45 19.12
C ASP A 430 -21.87 -22.04 17.68
N LEU A 431 -23.14 -22.09 17.29
CA LEU A 431 -23.58 -21.56 16.01
C LEU A 431 -23.40 -20.03 15.96
N THR A 432 -23.63 -19.32 17.07
CA THR A 432 -23.43 -17.86 17.15
C THR A 432 -21.95 -17.48 16.99
N ASP A 433 -21.04 -18.20 17.64
CA ASP A 433 -19.60 -17.96 17.56
C ASP A 433 -19.04 -18.34 16.19
N PHE A 434 -19.46 -19.48 15.63
CA PHE A 434 -19.13 -19.85 14.26
C PHE A 434 -19.63 -18.80 13.26
N VAL A 435 -20.89 -18.36 13.38
CA VAL A 435 -21.45 -17.28 12.57
C VAL A 435 -20.65 -15.98 12.73
N ASN A 436 -20.13 -15.68 13.92
CA ASN A 436 -19.27 -14.53 14.16
C ASN A 436 -17.86 -14.64 13.55
N LEU A 437 -17.43 -15.84 13.13
CA LEU A 437 -16.22 -16.04 12.35
C LEU A 437 -16.46 -15.87 10.85
N VAL A 438 -17.58 -16.38 10.33
CA VAL A 438 -17.80 -16.57 8.88
C VAL A 438 -18.74 -15.55 8.22
N LYS A 439 -19.57 -14.83 8.97
CA LYS A 439 -20.50 -13.85 8.37
C LYS A 439 -19.76 -12.68 7.73
N THR A 440 -20.46 -11.93 6.87
CA THR A 440 -19.89 -10.77 6.17
C THR A 440 -19.17 -9.80 7.10
N GLY A 441 -17.95 -9.40 6.71
CA GLY A 441 -17.08 -8.50 7.48
C GLY A 441 -16.45 -9.13 8.73
N LYS A 442 -16.42 -10.46 8.83
CA LYS A 442 -15.75 -11.21 9.90
C LYS A 442 -14.48 -11.93 9.41
N PRO A 443 -13.65 -12.49 10.32
CA PRO A 443 -12.31 -12.98 9.95
C PRO A 443 -12.28 -13.93 8.77
N LEU A 444 -13.28 -14.80 8.62
CA LEU A 444 -13.37 -15.80 7.55
C LEU A 444 -14.26 -15.38 6.37
N ASP A 445 -14.71 -14.13 6.31
CA ASP A 445 -15.27 -13.55 5.06
C ASP A 445 -14.13 -13.19 4.10
N LEU A 446 -13.34 -14.21 3.76
CA LEU A 446 -12.12 -14.08 2.97
C LEU A 446 -12.43 -13.62 1.56
N LYS A 447 -13.64 -13.88 1.06
CA LYS A 447 -14.08 -13.49 -0.27
C LYS A 447 -14.14 -11.97 -0.44
N SER A 448 -14.68 -11.28 0.56
CA SER A 448 -14.91 -9.83 0.52
C SER A 448 -13.85 -9.01 1.24
N ARG A 449 -12.97 -9.67 2.01
CA ARG A 449 -11.91 -9.02 2.80
C ARG A 449 -10.89 -8.32 1.91
N ASN A 450 -10.81 -7.00 2.03
CA ASN A 450 -9.73 -6.21 1.44
C ASN A 450 -8.41 -6.46 2.19
N TYR A 451 -7.29 -6.53 1.46
CA TYR A 451 -5.98 -6.70 2.09
C TYR A 451 -5.62 -5.55 3.05
N ASN A 452 -5.92 -4.30 2.64
CA ASN A 452 -5.88 -3.10 3.49
C ASN A 452 -6.73 -1.96 2.87
N ASP A 453 -6.79 -0.81 3.54
CA ASP A 453 -7.58 0.36 3.12
C ASP A 453 -7.15 0.96 1.76
N GLU A 454 -5.93 0.72 1.32
CA GLU A 454 -5.36 1.24 0.07
C GLU A 454 -5.48 0.21 -1.08
N LEU A 455 -5.39 -1.08 -0.75
CA LEU A 455 -5.39 -2.23 -1.64
C LEU A 455 -6.71 -3.00 -1.47
N GLU A 456 -7.76 -2.48 -2.12
CA GLU A 456 -9.16 -2.94 -1.97
C GLU A 456 -9.46 -4.17 -2.86
N PHE A 457 -8.78 -5.26 -2.56
CA PHE A 457 -9.03 -6.58 -3.13
C PHE A 457 -8.72 -7.69 -2.14
N SER A 458 -9.39 -8.82 -2.30
CA SER A 458 -9.10 -10.03 -1.56
C SER A 458 -7.98 -10.84 -2.22
N LEU A 459 -7.00 -11.25 -1.41
CA LEU A 459 -5.95 -12.20 -1.79
C LEU A 459 -6.50 -13.62 -1.94
N TRP A 460 -7.53 -13.97 -1.17
CA TRP A 460 -8.15 -15.30 -1.18
C TRP A 460 -9.06 -15.50 -2.38
N SER A 461 -9.59 -14.42 -2.94
CA SER A 461 -10.47 -14.46 -4.12
C SER A 461 -9.70 -14.46 -5.45
N ARG A 462 -8.51 -15.07 -5.48
CA ARG A 462 -7.58 -15.10 -6.64
C ARG A 462 -7.34 -16.53 -7.09
N LYS A 463 -6.99 -16.73 -8.36
CA LYS A 463 -6.70 -18.07 -8.89
C LYS A 463 -5.23 -18.44 -8.67
N TRP A 464 -4.91 -18.78 -7.43
CA TRP A 464 -3.60 -19.27 -7.02
C TRP A 464 -3.18 -20.54 -7.77
N GLU A 465 -4.14 -21.42 -8.08
CA GLU A 465 -3.91 -22.66 -8.84
C GLU A 465 -4.91 -22.79 -9.99
N GLY A 466 -4.40 -23.13 -11.17
CA GLY A 466 -5.15 -23.58 -12.37
C GLY A 466 -6.63 -23.19 -12.46
N ASN A 467 -7.49 -24.20 -12.38
CA ASN A 467 -8.94 -24.11 -12.60
C ASN A 467 -9.73 -23.68 -11.34
N LEU A 468 -9.06 -23.21 -10.27
CA LEU A 468 -9.78 -22.74 -9.09
C LEU A 468 -10.60 -21.49 -9.45
N ARG A 469 -11.88 -21.48 -9.05
CA ARG A 469 -12.79 -20.34 -9.23
C ARG A 469 -12.43 -19.22 -8.25
N ASP A 470 -12.86 -17.99 -8.58
CA ASP A 470 -12.51 -16.76 -7.86
C ASP A 470 -12.95 -16.73 -6.39
N ASP A 471 -13.83 -17.63 -5.94
CA ASP A 471 -14.29 -17.74 -4.56
C ASP A 471 -14.03 -19.11 -3.92
N TYR A 472 -13.31 -19.98 -4.63
CA TYR A 472 -13.06 -21.35 -4.19
C TYR A 472 -12.45 -21.42 -2.78
N LEU A 473 -11.41 -20.63 -2.51
CA LEU A 473 -10.70 -20.70 -1.22
C LEU A 473 -11.54 -20.24 -0.04
N GLY A 474 -12.42 -19.27 -0.24
CA GLY A 474 -13.35 -18.81 0.81
C GLY A 474 -14.33 -19.92 1.20
N ASN A 475 -14.93 -20.57 0.21
CA ASN A 475 -15.87 -21.67 0.40
C ASN A 475 -15.18 -22.94 0.94
N TYR A 476 -13.99 -23.23 0.44
CA TYR A 476 -13.13 -24.31 0.95
C TYR A 476 -12.79 -24.13 2.42
N LEU A 477 -12.32 -22.94 2.82
CA LEU A 477 -12.00 -22.64 4.21
C LEU A 477 -13.23 -22.65 5.11
N PHE A 478 -14.39 -22.20 4.60
CA PHE A 478 -15.66 -22.34 5.30
C PHE A 478 -15.96 -23.81 5.61
N GLY A 479 -15.87 -24.70 4.61
CA GLY A 479 -16.14 -26.13 4.80
C GLY A 479 -15.18 -26.79 5.79
N TYR A 480 -13.88 -26.52 5.66
CA TYR A 480 -12.86 -27.05 6.55
C TYR A 480 -13.09 -26.62 8.01
N VAL A 481 -13.26 -25.30 8.24
CA VAL A 481 -13.47 -24.77 9.59
C VAL A 481 -14.82 -25.21 10.13
N ALA A 482 -15.88 -25.23 9.32
CA ALA A 482 -17.21 -25.69 9.74
C ALA A 482 -17.16 -27.15 10.22
N LYS A 483 -16.48 -28.03 9.48
CA LYS A 483 -16.35 -29.44 9.85
C LYS A 483 -15.61 -29.61 11.18
N GLY A 484 -14.47 -28.94 11.34
CA GLY A 484 -13.70 -29.00 12.57
C GLY A 484 -14.35 -28.32 13.77
N TYR A 485 -15.08 -27.22 13.54
CA TYR A 485 -15.70 -26.42 14.59
C TYR A 485 -17.05 -26.98 15.04
N LEU A 486 -17.91 -27.40 14.11
CA LEU A 486 -19.29 -27.81 14.39
C LEU A 486 -19.46 -29.33 14.52
N GLY A 487 -18.58 -30.13 13.93
CA GLY A 487 -18.68 -31.60 13.96
C GLY A 487 -19.99 -32.15 13.36
N MET A 488 -20.62 -31.38 12.48
CA MET A 488 -21.87 -31.73 11.81
C MET A 488 -21.60 -32.61 10.57
N ASP A 489 -22.65 -33.25 10.05
CA ASP A 489 -22.55 -33.88 8.74
C ASP A 489 -22.50 -32.85 7.60
N ASP A 490 -22.05 -33.33 6.45
CA ASP A 490 -21.68 -32.49 5.32
C ASP A 490 -22.89 -31.79 4.69
N GLU A 491 -24.06 -32.43 4.69
CA GLU A 491 -25.29 -31.85 4.16
C GLU A 491 -25.77 -30.67 5.01
N HIS A 492 -25.71 -30.79 6.35
CA HIS A 492 -26.06 -29.68 7.23
C HIS A 492 -25.11 -28.49 7.06
N ILE A 493 -23.80 -28.72 6.92
CA ILE A 493 -22.81 -27.63 6.70
C ILE A 493 -23.14 -26.86 5.41
N LYS A 494 -23.47 -27.57 4.32
CA LYS A 494 -23.86 -26.93 3.05
C LYS A 494 -25.19 -26.21 3.13
N ASP A 495 -26.18 -26.77 3.82
CA ASP A 495 -27.47 -26.10 4.04
C ASP A 495 -27.30 -24.81 4.87
N TYR A 496 -26.39 -24.79 5.85
CA TYR A 496 -26.05 -23.57 6.60
C TYR A 496 -25.39 -22.51 5.71
N ALA A 497 -24.50 -22.89 4.80
CA ALA A 497 -23.91 -21.97 3.82
C ALA A 497 -24.99 -21.35 2.93
N GLY A 498 -25.90 -22.16 2.39
CA GLY A 498 -27.03 -21.66 1.59
C GLY A 498 -27.96 -20.72 2.36
N LEU A 499 -28.22 -20.99 3.65
CA LEU A 499 -28.99 -20.09 4.51
C LEU A 499 -28.26 -18.76 4.79
N ALA A 500 -26.94 -18.80 4.96
CA ALA A 500 -26.13 -17.59 5.11
C ALA A 500 -26.15 -16.74 3.83
N GLN A 501 -26.08 -17.38 2.66
CA GLN A 501 -26.20 -16.71 1.36
C GLN A 501 -27.57 -16.03 1.20
N LEU A 502 -28.66 -16.70 1.60
CA LEU A 502 -30.00 -16.09 1.62
C LEU A 502 -30.07 -14.86 2.53
N ALA A 503 -29.44 -14.92 3.71
CA ALA A 503 -29.40 -13.78 4.63
C ALA A 503 -28.62 -12.59 4.07
N SER A 504 -27.55 -12.86 3.30
CA SER A 504 -26.73 -11.85 2.61
C SER A 504 -27.47 -11.23 1.42
N ASP A 505 -27.91 -12.05 0.46
CA ASP A 505 -28.51 -11.60 -0.80
C ASP A 505 -29.95 -11.09 -0.62
N LYS A 506 -30.65 -11.53 0.43
CA LYS A 506 -32.09 -11.34 0.66
C LYS A 506 -32.96 -11.79 -0.52
N ASP A 507 -32.45 -12.69 -1.36
CA ASP A 507 -33.12 -13.20 -2.55
C ASP A 507 -33.62 -14.64 -2.32
N VAL A 508 -34.87 -14.73 -1.85
CA VAL A 508 -35.57 -15.98 -1.57
C VAL A 508 -35.78 -16.81 -2.84
N VAL A 509 -35.94 -16.18 -4.00
CA VAL A 509 -36.20 -16.87 -5.27
C VAL A 509 -34.93 -17.56 -5.76
N LYS A 510 -33.80 -16.86 -5.72
CA LYS A 510 -32.48 -17.42 -6.03
C LYS A 510 -32.13 -18.60 -5.13
N PHE A 511 -32.38 -18.49 -3.82
CA PHE A 511 -32.16 -19.57 -2.86
C PHE A 511 -32.93 -20.84 -3.22
N PHE A 512 -34.25 -20.78 -3.42
CA PHE A 512 -35.02 -21.98 -3.73
C PHE A 512 -34.65 -22.58 -5.09
N LYS A 513 -34.35 -21.75 -6.09
CA LYS A 513 -33.87 -22.20 -7.41
C LYS A 513 -32.56 -22.98 -7.29
N ASN A 514 -31.62 -22.45 -6.51
CA ASN A 514 -30.33 -23.11 -6.28
C ASN A 514 -30.48 -24.41 -5.48
N LYS A 515 -31.34 -24.42 -4.45
CA LYS A 515 -31.65 -25.62 -3.68
C LYS A 515 -32.29 -26.72 -4.55
N SER A 516 -33.20 -26.37 -5.46
CA SER A 516 -33.78 -27.34 -6.41
C SER A 516 -32.79 -27.89 -7.43
N ASN A 517 -31.69 -27.17 -7.68
CA ASN A 517 -30.61 -27.61 -8.57
C ASN A 517 -29.52 -28.42 -7.86
N GLY A 518 -29.72 -28.79 -6.59
CA GLY A 518 -28.73 -29.55 -5.82
C GLY A 518 -27.58 -28.71 -5.26
N ASN A 519 -27.67 -27.37 -5.34
CA ASN A 519 -26.64 -26.45 -4.83
C ASN A 519 -26.92 -25.99 -3.38
N PHE A 520 -27.78 -26.69 -2.63
CA PHE A 520 -28.08 -26.40 -1.22
C PHE A 520 -28.57 -24.97 -0.92
N GLY A 521 -29.04 -24.24 -1.93
CA GLY A 521 -29.46 -22.85 -1.81
C GLY A 521 -28.36 -21.82 -2.08
N ASP A 522 -27.15 -22.27 -2.36
CA ASP A 522 -25.96 -21.45 -2.65
C ASP A 522 -25.64 -21.36 -4.16
N ASN A 523 -24.67 -20.55 -4.58
CA ASN A 523 -24.34 -20.45 -6.00
C ASN A 523 -23.74 -21.76 -6.55
N GLU A 524 -23.87 -21.97 -7.85
CA GLU A 524 -23.36 -23.16 -8.51
C GLU A 524 -21.84 -23.28 -8.32
N GLY A 525 -21.38 -24.40 -7.77
CA GLY A 525 -19.97 -24.67 -7.48
C GLY A 525 -19.55 -24.42 -6.04
N ASP A 526 -20.27 -23.58 -5.28
CA ASP A 526 -19.93 -23.24 -3.88
C ASP A 526 -20.01 -24.48 -2.99
N ALA A 527 -21.08 -25.28 -3.14
CA ALA A 527 -21.27 -26.54 -2.42
C ALA A 527 -20.16 -27.58 -2.70
N SER A 528 -19.53 -27.55 -3.88
CA SER A 528 -18.40 -28.43 -4.20
C SER A 528 -17.13 -27.97 -3.52
N ALA A 529 -16.83 -26.67 -3.55
CA ALA A 529 -15.67 -26.11 -2.86
C ALA A 529 -15.78 -26.31 -1.33
N ILE A 530 -16.99 -26.18 -0.77
CA ILE A 530 -17.26 -26.50 0.64
C ILE A 530 -16.98 -27.99 0.93
N GLN A 531 -17.42 -28.91 0.06
CA GLN A 531 -17.13 -30.33 0.23
C GLN A 531 -15.62 -30.61 0.19
N ASP A 532 -14.89 -30.02 -0.76
CA ASP A 532 -13.44 -30.19 -0.86
C ASP A 532 -12.73 -29.77 0.46
N GLY A 533 -13.24 -28.72 1.11
CA GLY A 533 -12.75 -28.28 2.43
C GLY A 533 -13.08 -29.27 3.55
N ILE A 534 -14.30 -29.82 3.56
CA ILE A 534 -14.74 -30.84 4.51
C ILE A 534 -13.86 -32.10 4.38
N ASP A 535 -13.69 -32.59 3.14
CA ASP A 535 -12.91 -33.79 2.85
C ASP A 535 -11.45 -33.62 3.30
N SER A 536 -10.87 -32.44 3.04
CA SER A 536 -9.51 -32.10 3.46
C SER A 536 -9.34 -32.08 4.98
N TYR A 537 -10.33 -31.56 5.73
CA TYR A 537 -10.32 -31.63 7.19
C TYR A 537 -10.32 -33.10 7.66
N GLU A 538 -11.19 -33.93 7.09
CA GLU A 538 -11.28 -35.35 7.44
C GLU A 538 -10.00 -36.12 7.09
N GLU A 539 -9.35 -35.81 5.97
CA GLU A 539 -8.08 -36.41 5.58
C GLU A 539 -6.93 -36.04 6.53
N ASN A 540 -6.85 -34.79 6.96
CA ASN A 540 -5.79 -34.31 7.86
C ASN A 540 -5.96 -34.77 9.31
N ASN A 541 -7.18 -35.14 9.72
CA ASN A 541 -7.52 -35.50 11.10
C ASN A 541 -7.92 -36.98 11.29
N LYS A 542 -7.56 -37.85 10.34
CA LYS A 542 -7.77 -39.31 10.37
C LYS A 542 -6.83 -40.07 11.29
#